data_AF-A0A2T6BSI8-F1
#
_entry.id   AF-A0A2T6BSI8-F1
#
_cell.length_a   1.000
_cell.length_b   1.000
_cell.length_c   1.000
_cell.angle_alpha   90.00
_cell.angle_beta   90.00
_cell.angle_gamma   90.00
#
_symmetry.space_group_name_H-M   'P 1'
#
loop_
_entity.id
_entity.type
_entity.pdbx_description
1 polymer ?
#
loop_
_entity_poly.entity_id
_entity_poly.type
_entity_poly.pdbx_seq_one_letter_code
_entity_poly.pdbx_strand_id
1 'polypeptide(L)'
;MKFPQHISIFILSIFFISCSFKTSELEKGMWKYCGGYYIGDLFNSVQMQFRNDTIYINNIPNALIIAKNKSFLGSGKRVIIKSIESGEVGAYCEK
;
A
#
# COMPACT_ATOMS: atom_id res chain seq x y z
N MET A 1 -13.89 -24.69 45.69
CA MET A 1 -12.66 -24.10 45.13
C MET A 1 -13.00 -23.48 43.79
N LYS A 2 -12.88 -22.14 43.68
CA LYS A 2 -13.21 -21.35 42.49
C LYS A 2 -11.93 -21.12 41.68
N PHE A 3 -11.90 -21.56 40.42
CA PHE A 3 -10.83 -21.21 39.48
C PHE A 3 -11.10 -19.80 38.94
N PRO A 4 -10.12 -18.88 38.92
CA PRO A 4 -10.33 -17.54 38.38
C PRO A 4 -10.38 -17.58 36.84
N GLN A 5 -11.55 -17.30 36.26
CA GLN A 5 -11.85 -17.31 34.83
C GLN A 5 -11.34 -16.08 34.05
N HIS A 6 -10.43 -15.27 34.60
CA HIS A 6 -10.07 -13.96 34.02
C HIS A 6 -8.73 -13.89 33.27
N ILE A 7 -7.99 -14.99 33.15
CA ILE A 7 -6.66 -14.98 32.47
C ILE A 7 -6.78 -15.21 30.95
N SER A 8 -7.99 -15.46 30.42
CA SER A 8 -8.19 -15.83 29.01
C SER A 8 -8.48 -14.66 28.04
N ILE A 9 -8.40 -13.40 28.48
CA ILE A 9 -8.70 -12.23 27.62
C ILE A 9 -7.41 -11.55 27.11
N PHE A 10 -6.23 -11.87 27.66
CA PHE A 10 -5.00 -11.14 27.36
C PHE A 10 -4.26 -11.58 26.09
N ILE A 11 -4.70 -12.65 25.41
CA ILE A 11 -3.93 -13.29 24.33
C ILE A 11 -4.45 -12.91 22.92
N LEU A 12 -5.59 -12.22 22.80
CA LEU A 12 -6.22 -11.94 21.48
C LEU A 12 -5.83 -10.57 20.86
N SER A 13 -4.81 -9.89 21.36
CA SER A 13 -4.43 -8.54 20.89
C SER A 13 -3.19 -8.50 19.98
N ILE A 14 -2.44 -9.60 19.86
CA ILE A 14 -1.09 -9.58 19.26
C ILE A 14 -1.10 -9.83 17.73
N PHE A 15 -2.26 -9.93 17.08
CA PHE A 15 -2.36 -10.29 15.66
C PHE A 15 -2.44 -9.11 14.67
N PHE A 16 -2.20 -7.88 15.10
CA PHE A 16 -1.79 -6.83 14.15
C PHE A 16 -0.30 -6.94 13.88
N ILE A 17 0.09 -8.06 13.26
CA ILE A 17 1.39 -8.19 12.60
C ILE A 17 1.39 -7.13 11.51
N SER A 18 2.00 -5.98 11.81
CA SER A 18 2.16 -4.91 10.84
C SER A 18 3.08 -5.44 9.73
N CYS A 19 2.51 -5.76 8.57
CA CYS A 19 3.27 -5.84 7.34
C CYS A 19 3.82 -4.44 7.05
N SER A 20 5.01 -4.15 7.58
CA SER A 20 5.69 -2.88 7.33
C SER A 20 6.10 -2.83 5.86
N PHE A 21 5.27 -2.16 5.07
CA PHE A 21 5.49 -1.98 3.65
C PHE A 21 6.65 -1.01 3.45
N LYS A 22 7.82 -1.50 3.02
CA LYS A 22 8.98 -0.63 2.76
C LYS A 22 8.70 0.25 1.54
N THR A 23 8.44 1.53 1.77
CA THR A 23 8.18 2.56 0.73
C THR A 23 9.44 3.04 0.02
N SER A 24 10.63 2.76 0.57
CA SER A 24 11.90 3.27 0.06
C SER A 24 12.24 2.88 -1.40
N GLU A 25 11.67 1.79 -1.93
CA GLU A 25 11.78 1.44 -3.36
C GLU A 25 10.87 2.31 -4.26
N LEU A 26 9.75 2.81 -3.74
CA LEU A 26 8.83 3.68 -4.49
C LEU A 26 9.37 5.10 -4.63
N GLU A 27 10.01 5.60 -3.58
CA GLU A 27 10.57 6.97 -3.54
C GLU A 27 11.70 7.18 -4.54
N LYS A 28 12.38 6.09 -4.96
CA LYS A 28 13.50 6.16 -5.91
C LYS A 28 13.09 5.90 -7.36
N GLY A 29 11.92 5.32 -7.60
CA GLY A 29 11.46 4.94 -8.95
C GLY A 29 10.55 5.98 -9.58
N MET A 30 10.69 6.20 -10.89
CA MET A 30 9.70 6.93 -11.67
C MET A 30 8.67 5.95 -12.22
N TRP A 31 7.48 5.95 -11.63
CA TRP A 31 6.39 5.06 -12.01
C TRP A 31 5.36 5.85 -12.82
N LYS A 32 4.97 5.35 -14.00
CA LYS A 32 3.99 6.00 -14.88
C LYS A 32 2.67 5.26 -14.88
N TYR A 33 1.58 6.02 -15.00
CA TYR A 33 0.27 5.41 -15.17
C TYR A 33 0.25 4.45 -16.36
N CYS A 34 -0.29 3.25 -16.16
CA CYS A 34 -0.43 2.25 -17.21
C CYS A 34 -1.81 1.57 -17.24
N GLY A 35 -2.80 2.05 -16.47
CA GLY A 35 -4.21 1.66 -16.60
C GLY A 35 -4.98 1.61 -15.27
N GLY A 36 -6.32 1.60 -15.35
CA GLY A 36 -7.22 1.49 -14.19
C GLY A 36 -7.41 2.80 -13.43
N TYR A 37 -7.62 2.73 -12.10
CA TYR A 37 -7.78 3.88 -11.22
C TYR A 37 -6.61 4.88 -11.37
N TYR A 38 -6.96 6.14 -11.61
CA TYR A 38 -6.01 7.20 -11.96
C TYR A 38 -5.93 8.25 -10.85
N ILE A 39 -4.71 8.51 -10.38
CA ILE A 39 -4.43 9.54 -9.36
C ILE A 39 -3.32 10.51 -9.80
N GLY A 40 -2.95 10.46 -11.08
CA GLY A 40 -1.86 11.26 -11.65
C GLY A 40 -1.00 10.46 -12.64
N ASP A 41 -0.28 11.17 -13.52
CA ASP A 41 0.57 10.57 -14.54
C ASP A 41 1.82 9.91 -13.98
N LEU A 42 2.37 10.51 -12.91
CA LEU A 42 3.57 10.06 -12.23
C LEU A 42 3.22 9.69 -10.80
N PHE A 43 3.65 8.51 -10.41
CA PHE A 43 3.56 8.04 -9.05
C PHE A 43 4.94 8.22 -8.41
N ASN A 44 5.12 9.35 -7.71
CA ASN A 44 6.40 9.76 -7.12
C ASN A 44 6.20 10.51 -5.78
N SER A 45 7.28 10.63 -5.01
CA SER A 45 7.28 11.27 -3.69
C SER A 45 7.27 12.80 -3.73
N VAL A 46 7.38 13.41 -4.92
CA VAL A 46 7.33 14.87 -5.08
C VAL A 46 5.88 15.35 -5.02
N GLN A 47 4.95 14.60 -5.62
CA GLN A 47 3.53 14.95 -5.69
C GLN A 47 2.68 14.21 -4.66
N MET A 48 3.17 13.08 -4.15
CA MET A 48 2.42 12.20 -3.25
C MET A 48 3.22 11.93 -1.99
N GLN A 49 2.54 11.91 -0.85
CA GLN A 49 3.14 11.45 0.40
C GLN A 49 2.79 9.97 0.61
N PHE A 50 3.79 9.14 0.81
CA PHE A 50 3.60 7.73 1.13
C PHE A 50 3.76 7.53 2.64
N ARG A 51 2.73 7.04 3.31
CA ARG A 51 2.82 6.63 4.72
C ARG A 51 2.34 5.19 4.79
N ASN A 52 3.27 4.27 5.05
CA ASN A 52 3.06 2.82 4.95
C ASN A 52 2.60 2.40 3.54
N ASP A 53 1.43 1.80 3.44
CA ASP A 53 0.76 1.44 2.20
C ASP A 53 -0.18 2.54 1.70
N THR A 54 -0.40 3.61 2.46
CA THR A 54 -1.36 4.65 2.13
C THR A 54 -0.70 5.80 1.36
N ILE A 55 -1.36 6.21 0.27
CA ILE A 55 -0.97 7.30 -0.61
C ILE A 55 -1.84 8.51 -0.26
N TYR A 56 -1.18 9.61 0.07
CA TYR A 56 -1.81 10.88 0.39
C TYR A 56 -1.53 11.92 -0.68
N ILE A 57 -2.58 12.64 -1.08
CA ILE A 57 -2.52 13.79 -1.99
C ILE A 57 -3.09 14.97 -1.22
N ASN A 58 -2.32 16.05 -1.08
CA ASN A 58 -2.70 17.21 -0.26
C ASN A 58 -3.13 16.84 1.18
N ASN A 59 -2.40 15.92 1.82
CA ASN A 59 -2.72 15.33 3.13
C ASN A 59 -4.04 14.53 3.22
N ILE A 60 -4.72 14.27 2.10
CA ILE A 60 -5.94 13.45 2.05
C ILE A 60 -5.58 12.03 1.61
N PRO A 61 -5.98 10.99 2.35
CA PRO A 61 -5.74 9.60 1.95
C PRO A 61 -6.58 9.28 0.70
N ASN A 62 -5.92 8.91 -0.39
CA ASN A 62 -6.57 8.67 -1.69
C ASN A 62 -6.56 7.19 -2.09
N ALA A 63 -5.47 6.49 -1.82
CA ALA A 63 -5.29 5.11 -2.30
C ALA A 63 -4.40 4.28 -1.38
N LEU A 64 -4.54 2.97 -1.49
CA LEU A 64 -3.69 1.97 -0.84
C LEU A 64 -2.81 1.27 -1.89
N ILE A 65 -1.56 1.01 -1.56
CA ILE A 65 -0.65 0.20 -2.35
C ILE A 65 -0.89 -1.26 -1.98
N ILE A 66 -1.50 -2.01 -2.89
CA ILE A 66 -1.94 -3.38 -2.60
C ILE A 66 -1.01 -4.45 -3.17
N ALA A 67 -0.17 -4.12 -4.16
CA ALA A 67 0.85 -5.03 -4.67
C ALA A 67 2.03 -4.32 -5.33
N LYS A 68 3.20 -4.97 -5.27
CA LYS A 68 4.41 -4.64 -6.03
C LYS A 68 4.86 -5.90 -6.76
N ASN A 69 4.63 -5.96 -8.07
CA ASN A 69 5.08 -7.09 -8.88
C ASN A 69 6.43 -6.77 -9.48
N LYS A 70 7.47 -7.47 -9.02
CA LYS A 70 8.72 -7.66 -9.77
C LYS A 70 8.48 -8.86 -10.69
N SER A 71 8.18 -8.64 -11.97
CA SER A 71 7.97 -9.78 -12.85
C SER A 71 9.31 -10.49 -13.07
N PHE A 72 9.32 -11.81 -12.83
CA PHE A 72 10.50 -12.67 -12.99
C PHE A 72 10.86 -12.92 -14.48
N LEU A 73 9.96 -12.59 -15.41
CA LEU A 73 10.03 -12.91 -16.85
C LEU A 73 10.06 -11.66 -17.76
N GLY A 74 10.73 -10.58 -17.33
CA GLY A 74 11.04 -9.45 -18.21
C GLY A 74 9.90 -8.45 -18.47
N SER A 75 8.70 -8.65 -17.89
CA SER A 75 7.71 -7.57 -17.80
C SER A 75 8.17 -6.59 -16.71
N GLY A 76 8.39 -5.32 -17.05
CA GLY A 76 8.88 -4.30 -16.11
C GLY A 76 8.11 -4.24 -14.78
N LYS A 77 8.72 -3.67 -13.74
CA LYS A 77 8.10 -3.63 -12.40
C LYS A 77 6.76 -2.88 -12.46
N ARG A 78 5.79 -3.34 -11.66
CA ARG A 78 4.48 -2.69 -11.54
C ARG A 78 4.09 -2.49 -10.09
N VAL A 79 3.43 -1.37 -9.83
CA VAL A 79 2.78 -1.01 -8.58
C VAL A 79 1.28 -1.02 -8.83
N ILE A 80 0.55 -1.73 -7.98
CA ILE A 80 -0.92 -1.78 -8.04
C ILE A 80 -1.46 -1.02 -6.84
N ILE A 81 -2.37 -0.10 -7.12
CA ILE A 81 -3.03 0.73 -6.11
C ILE A 81 -4.54 0.48 -6.11
N LYS A 82 -5.20 0.77 -4.99
CA LYS A 82 -6.64 0.69 -4.84
C LYS A 82 -7.19 1.99 -4.26
N SER A 83 -8.22 2.56 -4.87
CA SER A 83 -8.94 3.71 -4.33
C SER A 83 -9.53 3.39 -2.96
N ILE A 84 -9.40 4.33 -2.02
CA ILE A 84 -10.04 4.21 -0.69
C ILE A 84 -11.55 4.47 -0.81
N GLU A 85 -11.96 5.41 -1.67
CA GLU A 85 -13.35 5.82 -1.83
C GLU A 85 -14.14 4.83 -2.70
N SER A 86 -13.66 4.57 -3.92
CA SER A 86 -14.39 3.75 -4.91
C SER A 86 -14.03 2.27 -4.85
N GLY A 87 -12.90 1.92 -4.25
CA GLY A 87 -12.37 0.55 -4.29
C GLY A 87 -11.80 0.13 -5.65
N GLU A 88 -11.78 1.01 -6.65
CA GLU A 88 -11.22 0.74 -7.98
C GLU A 88 -9.71 0.50 -7.93
N VAL A 89 -9.20 -0.29 -8.88
CA VAL A 89 -7.80 -0.71 -8.94
C VAL A 89 -7.08 -0.04 -10.09
N GLY A 90 -5.88 0.47 -9.83
CA GLY A 90 -5.01 1.15 -10.79
C GLY A 90 -3.62 0.54 -10.83
N ALA A 91 -2.93 0.72 -11.96
CA ALA A 91 -1.60 0.18 -12.21
C ALA A 91 -0.64 1.28 -12.66
N TYR A 92 0.55 1.26 -12.07
CA TYR A 92 1.66 2.12 -12.39
C TYR A 92 2.90 1.29 -12.73
N CYS A 93 3.51 1.56 -13.88
CA CYS A 93 4.60 0.78 -14.45
C CYS A 93 5.93 1.54 -14.31
N GLU A 94 7.00 0.85 -13.95
CA GLU A 94 8.36 1.39 -13.99
C GLU A 94 8.72 1.73 -15.43
N LYS A 95 9.23 2.95 -15.66
CA LYS A 95 9.74 3.37 -16.97
C LYS A 95 11.26 3.28 -17.01
#